data_AF-A0A6A5QTF0-F1
#
_entry.id   AF-A0A6A5QTF0-F1
#
_cell.length_a   1.000
_cell.length_b   1.000
_cell.length_c   1.000
_cell.angle_alpha   90.00
_cell.angle_beta   90.00
_cell.angle_gamma   90.00
#
_symmetry.space_group_name_H-M   'P 1'
#
loop_
_entity.id
_entity.type
_entity.pdbx_description
1 polymer ?
#
loop_
_entity_poly.entity_id
_entity_poly.type
_entity_poly.pdbx_seq_one_letter_code
_entity_poly.pdbx_strand_id
1 'polypeptide(L)'
;ESMQLRTSVLNTLFKALDHRHVNVHLLSIEHLQDRTMGVYDTTTFENIRNKLKSLHLKIAVEWNEYGPDGDMENPEKHDFFKQDLNTHWLEPLQSQLTHLSLYAGDFWGVYPRWDPRKLHFPRLKFLSIGMWSLAHTWQVEWLLSHSNSLEELNLENCPIAHALCFDN
;
A
#
# COMPACT_ATOMS: atom_id res chain seq x y z
N GLU A 1 -20.67 8.79 2.50
CA GLU A 1 -19.92 9.44 3.61
C GLU A 1 -18.82 10.30 3.00
N SER A 2 -18.47 11.47 3.55
CA SER A 2 -17.53 12.37 2.86
C SER A 2 -16.05 12.01 3.11
N MET A 3 -15.19 12.25 2.13
CA MET A 3 -13.73 12.10 2.23
C MET A 3 -13.15 12.86 3.44
N GLN A 4 -13.68 14.04 3.75
CA GLN A 4 -13.24 14.87 4.87
C GLN A 4 -13.48 14.17 6.20
N LEU A 5 -14.61 13.48 6.36
CA LEU A 5 -14.92 12.76 7.59
C LEU A 5 -13.93 11.61 7.81
N ARG A 6 -13.70 10.79 6.78
CA ARG A 6 -12.75 9.65 6.86
C ARG A 6 -11.32 10.10 7.17
N THR A 7 -10.87 11.16 6.50
CA THR A 7 -9.57 11.81 6.80
C THR A 7 -9.50 12.29 8.24
N SER A 8 -10.55 12.93 8.74
CA SER A 8 -10.63 13.42 10.12
C SER A 8 -10.57 12.28 11.15
N VAL A 9 -11.27 11.17 10.87
CA VAL A 9 -11.26 9.97 11.72
C VAL A 9 -9.86 9.36 11.78
N LEU A 10 -9.20 9.17 10.63
CA LEU A 10 -7.85 8.61 10.58
C LEU A 10 -6.84 9.50 11.31
N ASN A 11 -6.90 10.82 11.12
CA ASN A 11 -6.04 11.76 11.84
C ASN A 11 -6.28 11.71 13.35
N THR A 12 -7.55 11.64 13.78
CA THR A 12 -7.92 11.52 15.19
C THR A 12 -7.37 10.24 15.81
N LEU A 13 -7.41 9.12 15.08
CA LEU A 13 -6.80 7.86 15.51
C LEU A 13 -5.30 8.02 15.80
N PHE A 14 -4.52 8.55 14.84
CA PHE A 14 -3.07 8.73 15.05
C PHE A 14 -2.74 9.69 16.18
N LYS A 15 -3.49 10.79 16.32
CA LYS A 15 -3.35 11.72 17.46
C LYS A 15 -3.61 11.02 18.79
N ALA A 16 -4.65 10.19 18.87
CA ALA A 16 -4.97 9.46 20.09
C ALA A 16 -3.89 8.43 20.45
N LEU A 17 -3.39 7.67 19.48
CA LEU A 17 -2.31 6.70 19.67
C LEU A 17 -1.02 7.37 20.18
N ASP A 18 -0.65 8.51 19.57
CA ASP A 18 0.56 9.24 19.94
C ASP A 18 0.44 9.90 21.31
N HIS A 19 -0.69 10.57 21.58
CA HIS A 19 -0.96 11.22 22.88
C HIS A 19 -1.00 10.23 24.04
N ARG A 20 -1.47 9.01 23.81
CA ARG A 20 -1.49 7.93 24.81
C ARG A 20 -0.17 7.15 24.88
N HIS A 21 0.83 7.51 24.07
CA HIS A 21 2.12 6.82 23.96
C HIS A 21 1.97 5.31 23.72
N VAL A 22 0.98 4.91 22.91
CA VAL A 22 0.76 3.49 22.61
C VAL A 22 1.95 2.96 21.82
N ASN A 23 2.52 1.84 22.27
CA ASN A 23 3.61 1.16 21.56
C ASN A 23 3.04 0.22 20.48
N VAL A 24 2.63 0.82 19.36
CA VAL A 24 2.11 0.09 18.20
C VAL A 24 3.28 -0.42 17.37
N HIS A 25 3.44 -1.74 17.30
CA HIS A 25 4.43 -2.41 16.43
C HIS A 25 3.78 -3.08 15.22
N LEU A 26 2.46 -3.32 15.27
CA LEU A 26 1.66 -3.85 14.18
C LEU A 26 0.48 -2.91 13.95
N LEU A 27 0.31 -2.48 12.71
CA LEU A 27 -0.86 -1.72 12.28
C LEU A 27 -1.54 -2.46 11.14
N SER A 28 -2.82 -2.75 11.33
CA SER A 28 -3.70 -3.24 10.27
C SER A 28 -4.80 -2.22 10.04
N ILE A 29 -4.97 -1.80 8.80
CA ILE A 29 -6.08 -0.94 8.38
C ILE A 29 -6.81 -1.65 7.26
N GLU A 30 -8.03 -2.08 7.58
CA GLU A 30 -8.98 -2.52 6.58
C GLU A 30 -9.75 -1.31 6.04
N HIS A 31 -9.83 -1.20 4.72
CA HIS A 31 -10.47 -0.09 4.01
C HIS A 31 -9.76 1.27 4.14
N LEU A 32 -8.42 1.25 4.11
CA LEU A 32 -7.63 2.48 3.96
C LEU A 32 -7.99 3.14 2.64
N GLN A 33 -8.45 4.39 2.68
CA GLN A 33 -8.80 5.10 1.46
C GLN A 33 -7.54 5.42 0.66
N ASP A 34 -7.63 5.27 -0.66
CA ASP A 34 -6.63 5.77 -1.60
C ASP A 34 -6.52 7.31 -1.60
N ARG A 35 -7.35 8.02 -0.81
CA ARG A 35 -7.26 9.46 -0.61
C ARG A 35 -7.39 9.89 0.85
N THR A 36 -6.29 10.30 1.47
CA THR A 36 -6.24 10.80 2.85
C THR A 36 -5.36 12.05 2.99
N MET A 37 -5.88 13.19 2.55
CA MET A 37 -5.14 14.46 2.53
C MET A 37 -4.70 14.92 3.91
N GLY A 38 -3.44 15.33 4.05
CA GLY A 38 -2.91 15.99 5.24
C GLY A 38 -2.71 15.10 6.47
N VAL A 39 -3.07 13.80 6.41
CA VAL A 39 -2.76 12.85 7.49
C VAL A 39 -1.25 12.57 7.52
N TYR A 40 -0.67 12.37 6.34
CA TYR A 40 0.73 11.96 6.19
C TYR A 40 1.74 13.04 6.56
N ASP A 41 1.33 14.30 6.57
CA ASP A 41 2.16 15.45 6.96
C ASP A 41 2.17 15.69 8.48
N THR A 42 1.45 14.88 9.25
CA THR A 42 1.38 15.05 10.71
C THR A 42 2.51 14.31 11.41
N THR A 43 3.13 14.98 12.39
CA THR A 43 4.13 14.35 13.28
C THR A 43 3.55 13.15 14.04
N THR A 44 2.25 13.17 14.34
CA THR A 44 1.55 12.05 15.00
C THR A 44 1.51 10.80 14.13
N PHE A 45 1.31 10.94 12.81
CA PHE A 45 1.41 9.82 11.89
C PHE A 45 2.83 9.29 11.83
N GLU A 46 3.83 10.16 11.66
CA GLU A 46 5.24 9.76 11.60
C GLU A 46 5.70 9.02 12.86
N ASN A 47 5.33 9.53 14.05
CA ASN A 47 5.66 8.93 15.33
C ASN A 47 5.12 7.50 15.48
N ILE A 48 3.91 7.25 14.99
CA ILE A 48 3.30 5.91 15.03
C ILE A 48 3.89 5.02 13.95
N ARG A 49 3.95 5.50 12.71
CA ARG A 49 4.50 4.78 11.55
C ARG A 49 5.91 4.27 11.85
N ASN A 50 6.81 5.13 12.33
CA ASN A 50 8.22 4.80 12.52
C ASN A 50 8.47 3.74 13.61
N LYS A 51 7.45 3.32 14.38
CA LYS A 51 7.54 2.21 15.35
C LYS A 51 7.13 0.86 14.78
N LEU A 52 6.51 0.84 13.58
CA LEU A 52 5.90 -0.35 13.00
C LEU A 52 6.95 -1.35 12.52
N LYS A 53 6.77 -2.61 12.90
CA LYS A 53 7.47 -3.78 12.36
C LYS A 53 6.58 -4.61 11.44
N SER A 54 5.26 -4.47 11.58
CA SER A 54 4.27 -5.16 10.76
C SER A 54 3.25 -4.16 10.25
N LEU A 55 3.02 -4.16 8.94
CA LEU A 55 2.08 -3.27 8.27
C LEU A 55 1.14 -4.08 7.37
N HIS A 56 -0.16 -3.94 7.60
CA HIS A 56 -1.20 -4.58 6.79
C HIS A 56 -2.18 -3.51 6.29
N LEU A 57 -2.20 -3.29 4.98
CA LEU A 57 -3.07 -2.32 4.34
C LEU A 57 -4.00 -3.02 3.36
N LYS A 58 -5.30 -2.89 3.58
CA LYS A 58 -6.33 -3.20 2.59
C LYS A 58 -6.91 -1.90 2.05
N ILE A 59 -6.45 -1.49 0.89
CA ILE A 59 -6.76 -0.23 0.24
C ILE A 59 -8.16 -0.32 -0.37
N ALA A 60 -9.05 0.55 0.07
CA ALA A 60 -10.33 0.81 -0.59
C ALA A 60 -10.06 1.74 -1.76
N VAL A 61 -10.26 1.22 -2.97
CA VAL A 61 -10.24 2.02 -4.19
C VAL A 61 -11.63 2.63 -4.33
N GLU A 62 -11.72 3.94 -4.44
CA GLU A 62 -13.00 4.61 -4.68
C GLU A 62 -13.59 4.19 -6.02
N TRP A 63 -14.91 4.23 -6.17
CA TRP A 63 -15.58 3.93 -7.44
C TRP A 63 -16.48 5.09 -7.82
N ASN A 64 -16.58 5.36 -9.11
CA ASN A 64 -17.53 6.30 -9.65
C ASN A 64 -18.93 5.66 -9.54
N GLU A 65 -19.80 6.31 -8.77
CA GLU A 65 -21.19 5.88 -8.60
C GLU A 65 -21.97 5.79 -9.93
N TYR A 66 -21.47 6.46 -10.99
CA TYR A 66 -22.06 6.47 -12.33
C TYR A 66 -21.55 5.35 -13.27
N GLY A 67 -20.64 4.48 -12.80
CA GLY A 67 -20.17 3.29 -13.53
C GLY A 67 -18.66 3.23 -13.76
N PRO A 68 -18.12 2.04 -14.09
CA PRO A 68 -16.67 1.76 -14.17
C PRO A 68 -15.96 2.51 -15.32
N ASP A 69 -16.70 3.03 -16.30
CA ASP A 69 -16.14 3.67 -17.49
C ASP A 69 -15.33 4.94 -17.17
N GLY A 70 -15.69 5.65 -16.09
CA GLY A 70 -14.96 6.85 -15.62
C GLY A 70 -13.89 6.55 -14.57
N ASP A 71 -13.83 5.32 -14.06
CA ASP A 71 -12.94 4.96 -12.95
C ASP A 71 -11.51 4.76 -13.39
N MET A 72 -11.29 4.36 -14.64
CA MET A 72 -9.95 4.28 -15.18
C MET A 72 -9.29 5.64 -15.18
N GLU A 73 -9.98 6.69 -15.63
CA GLU A 73 -9.39 8.01 -15.84
C GLU A 73 -9.23 8.84 -14.56
N ASN A 74 -9.66 8.35 -13.39
CA ASN A 74 -9.57 9.11 -12.15
C ASN A 74 -8.09 9.28 -11.70
N PRO A 75 -7.48 10.47 -11.85
CA PRO A 75 -6.06 10.68 -11.60
C PRO A 75 -5.70 10.46 -10.12
N GLU A 76 -6.63 10.73 -9.20
CA GLU A 76 -6.38 10.62 -7.76
C GLU A 76 -6.11 9.17 -7.33
N LYS A 77 -6.78 8.19 -7.96
CA LYS A 77 -6.49 6.76 -7.74
C LYS A 77 -5.07 6.42 -8.14
N HIS A 78 -4.56 7.05 -9.19
CA HIS A 78 -3.19 6.82 -9.66
C HIS A 78 -2.17 7.43 -8.71
N ASP A 79 -2.45 8.61 -8.16
CA ASP A 79 -1.52 9.33 -7.29
C ASP A 79 -1.17 8.52 -6.05
N PHE A 80 -2.15 7.83 -5.45
CA PHE A 80 -1.91 6.98 -4.29
C PHE A 80 -0.92 5.84 -4.57
N PHE A 81 -1.17 5.04 -5.60
CA PHE A 81 -0.33 3.89 -5.94
C PHE A 81 1.01 4.30 -6.58
N LYS A 82 1.05 5.43 -7.28
CA LYS A 82 2.30 5.95 -7.90
C LYS A 82 3.21 6.63 -6.90
N GLN A 83 2.67 7.25 -5.86
CA GLN A 83 3.42 8.11 -4.95
C GLN A 83 3.13 7.81 -3.49
N ASP A 84 1.91 8.07 -3.00
CA ASP A 84 1.65 8.15 -1.55
C ASP A 84 1.91 6.84 -0.81
N LEU A 85 1.56 5.70 -1.40
CA LEU A 85 1.81 4.38 -0.82
C LEU A 85 3.30 4.18 -0.58
N ASN A 86 4.14 4.49 -1.56
CA ASN A 86 5.58 4.35 -1.42
C ASN A 86 6.15 5.37 -0.43
N THR A 87 5.91 6.66 -0.68
CA THR A 87 6.55 7.76 0.06
C THR A 87 6.14 7.80 1.53
N HIS A 88 4.85 7.60 1.84
CA HIS A 88 4.36 7.81 3.19
C HIS A 88 4.33 6.53 4.03
N TRP A 89 4.10 5.37 3.41
CA TRP A 89 3.97 4.10 4.14
C TRP A 89 5.19 3.20 4.04
N LEU A 90 5.73 3.00 2.83
CA LEU A 90 6.69 1.91 2.58
C LEU A 90 8.16 2.35 2.71
N GLU A 91 8.56 3.43 2.06
CA GLU A 91 9.94 3.94 2.05
C GLU A 91 10.50 4.16 3.47
N PRO A 92 9.77 4.77 4.42
CA PRO A 92 10.27 5.03 5.76
C PRO A 92 10.49 3.77 6.60
N LEU A 93 9.90 2.64 6.21
CA LEU A 93 9.86 1.41 6.99
C LEU A 93 10.77 0.30 6.45
N GLN A 94 11.48 0.56 5.37
CA GLN A 94 12.34 -0.40 4.66
C GLN A 94 13.29 -1.17 5.59
N SER A 95 13.97 -0.45 6.48
CA SER A 95 15.00 -1.05 7.35
C SER A 95 14.45 -1.88 8.51
N GLN A 96 13.13 -1.87 8.76
CA GLN A 96 12.54 -2.44 9.98
C GLN A 96 11.35 -3.36 9.78
N LEU A 97 10.63 -3.29 8.65
CA LEU A 97 9.50 -4.19 8.42
C LEU A 97 9.94 -5.65 8.37
N THR A 98 9.20 -6.46 9.11
CA THR A 98 9.29 -7.92 9.08
C THR A 98 8.06 -8.55 8.46
N HIS A 99 6.90 -7.88 8.50
CA HIS A 99 5.66 -8.34 7.87
C HIS A 99 5.04 -7.21 7.06
N LEU A 100 4.72 -7.49 5.80
CA LEU A 100 4.01 -6.58 4.92
C LEU A 100 2.81 -7.30 4.30
N SER A 101 1.64 -6.68 4.35
CA SER A 101 0.48 -7.10 3.58
C SER A 101 -0.10 -5.92 2.81
N LEU A 102 -0.22 -6.08 1.50
CA LEU A 102 -0.83 -5.08 0.62
C LEU A 102 -1.95 -5.73 -0.18
N TYR A 103 -3.15 -5.21 -0.03
CA TYR A 103 -4.33 -5.63 -0.76
C TYR A 103 -5.05 -4.38 -1.26
N ALA A 104 -5.68 -4.43 -2.42
CA ALA A 104 -6.57 -3.38 -2.90
C ALA A 104 -7.96 -3.97 -3.21
N GLY A 105 -9.01 -3.16 -3.11
CA GLY A 105 -10.39 -3.60 -3.40
C GLY A 105 -10.64 -4.04 -4.84
N ASP A 106 -9.69 -3.77 -5.74
CA ASP A 106 -9.68 -4.19 -7.14
C ASP A 106 -8.25 -4.55 -7.61
N PHE A 107 -8.11 -5.05 -8.83
CA PHE A 107 -6.82 -5.32 -9.45
C PHE A 107 -5.96 -4.05 -9.55
N TRP A 108 -4.66 -4.20 -9.29
CA TRP A 108 -3.70 -3.10 -9.29
C TRP A 108 -2.30 -3.57 -9.75
N GLY A 109 -1.31 -2.67 -9.75
CA GLY A 109 0.07 -2.97 -10.14
C GLY A 109 0.41 -2.57 -11.56
N VAL A 110 -0.42 -2.97 -12.52
CA VAL A 110 -0.38 -2.43 -13.90
C VAL A 110 -1.25 -1.19 -13.98
N TYR A 111 -2.47 -1.29 -13.48
CA TYR A 111 -3.45 -0.20 -13.47
C TYR A 111 -4.37 -0.34 -12.24
N PRO A 112 -4.38 0.64 -11.32
CA PRO A 112 -3.40 1.72 -11.20
C PRO A 112 -1.97 1.16 -11.01
N ARG A 113 -0.98 1.87 -11.56
CA ARG A 113 0.41 1.40 -11.54
C ARG A 113 1.03 1.58 -10.15
N TRP A 114 1.62 0.52 -9.64
CA TRP A 114 2.51 0.56 -8.47
C TRP A 114 3.90 0.05 -8.86
N ASP A 115 4.93 0.83 -8.55
CA ASP A 115 6.32 0.52 -8.91
C ASP A 115 7.19 0.44 -7.65
N PRO A 116 7.39 -0.77 -7.09
CA PRO A 116 8.20 -0.98 -5.91
C PRO A 116 9.69 -1.17 -6.19
N ARG A 117 10.19 -0.98 -7.42
CA ARG A 117 11.59 -1.32 -7.77
C ARG A 117 12.65 -0.55 -6.97
N LYS A 118 12.30 0.58 -6.36
CA LYS A 118 13.17 1.36 -5.47
C LYS A 118 13.06 0.95 -3.99
N LEU A 119 12.16 0.02 -3.65
CA LEU A 119 11.92 -0.47 -2.31
C LEU A 119 12.65 -1.77 -2.07
N HIS A 120 13.35 -1.87 -0.93
CA HIS A 120 13.95 -3.10 -0.46
C HIS A 120 13.82 -3.23 1.07
N PHE A 121 13.31 -4.38 1.52
CA PHE A 121 13.01 -4.66 2.92
C PHE A 121 13.92 -5.78 3.45
N PRO A 122 15.17 -5.49 3.88
CA PRO A 122 16.18 -6.51 4.23
C PRO A 122 15.83 -7.39 5.45
N ARG A 123 14.75 -7.10 6.17
CA ARG A 123 14.28 -7.86 7.34
C ARG A 123 12.92 -8.52 7.12
N LEU A 124 12.39 -8.44 5.91
CA LEU A 124 11.06 -8.93 5.58
C LEU A 124 11.04 -10.45 5.65
N LYS A 125 10.20 -10.98 6.54
CA LYS A 125 9.97 -12.42 6.74
C LYS A 125 8.67 -12.87 6.10
N PHE A 126 7.65 -12.01 6.13
CA PHE A 126 6.33 -12.30 5.58
C PHE A 126 5.94 -11.22 4.57
N LEU A 127 5.56 -11.66 3.38
CA LEU A 127 4.98 -10.81 2.35
C LEU A 127 3.66 -11.41 1.86
N SER A 128 2.56 -10.68 2.06
CA SER A 128 1.28 -10.98 1.42
C SER A 128 0.92 -9.87 0.46
N ILE A 129 0.59 -10.23 -0.78
CA ILE A 129 0.10 -9.28 -1.77
C ILE A 129 -1.16 -9.86 -2.40
N GLY A 130 -2.23 -9.07 -2.41
CA GLY A 130 -3.50 -9.48 -3.00
C GLY A 130 -3.98 -8.57 -4.11
N MET A 131 -4.61 -9.16 -5.13
CA MET A 131 -5.11 -8.49 -6.35
C MET A 131 -4.03 -7.77 -7.18
N TRP A 132 -2.75 -8.08 -6.96
CA TRP A 132 -1.66 -7.46 -7.72
C TRP A 132 -1.44 -8.19 -9.04
N SER A 133 -1.65 -7.49 -10.15
CA SER A 133 -1.49 -8.02 -11.51
C SER A 133 -0.01 -8.18 -11.84
N LEU A 134 0.43 -9.43 -11.91
CA LEU A 134 1.79 -9.81 -12.31
C LEU A 134 1.85 -9.88 -13.84
N ALA A 135 2.31 -8.80 -14.46
CA ALA A 135 2.38 -8.62 -15.91
C ALA A 135 3.81 -8.49 -16.47
N HIS A 136 4.80 -8.23 -15.62
CA HIS A 136 6.18 -7.95 -16.00
C HIS A 136 7.19 -8.74 -15.17
N THR A 137 8.30 -9.14 -15.79
CA THR A 137 9.39 -9.89 -15.12
C THR A 137 9.96 -9.15 -13.91
N TRP A 138 10.07 -7.82 -13.97
CA TRP A 138 10.61 -7.02 -12.87
C TRP A 138 9.81 -7.18 -11.57
N GLN A 139 8.51 -7.53 -11.64
CA GLN A 139 7.68 -7.78 -10.45
C GLN A 139 8.15 -9.03 -9.72
N VAL A 140 8.47 -10.08 -10.47
CA VAL A 140 9.03 -11.33 -9.95
C VAL A 140 10.44 -11.09 -9.41
N GLU A 141 11.28 -10.35 -10.15
CA GLU A 141 12.63 -9.97 -9.68
C GLU A 141 12.58 -9.20 -8.36
N TRP A 142 11.61 -8.29 -8.21
CA TRP A 142 11.42 -7.54 -6.97
C TRP A 142 11.02 -8.46 -5.79
N LEU A 143 10.10 -9.40 -6.01
CA LEU A 143 9.75 -10.42 -4.99
C LEU A 143 11.01 -11.22 -4.58
N LEU A 144 11.77 -11.70 -5.57
CA LEU A 144 12.98 -12.51 -5.36
C LEU A 144 14.14 -11.73 -4.73
N SER A 145 14.15 -10.40 -4.86
CA SER A 145 15.17 -9.56 -4.21
C SER A 145 15.17 -9.70 -2.68
N HIS A 146 14.10 -10.19 -2.08
CA HIS A 146 13.94 -10.41 -0.63
C HIS A 146 14.26 -11.86 -0.19
N SER A 147 14.72 -12.72 -1.10
CA SER A 147 14.95 -14.16 -0.85
C SER A 147 15.86 -14.50 0.32
N ASN A 148 16.75 -13.59 0.74
CA ASN A 148 17.65 -13.81 1.88
C ASN A 148 16.94 -13.77 3.25
N SER A 149 15.80 -13.08 3.36
CA SER A 149 15.07 -12.92 4.62
C SER A 149 13.64 -13.44 4.58
N LEU A 150 13.06 -13.56 3.38
CA LEU A 150 11.67 -13.93 3.19
C LEU A 150 11.44 -15.40 3.54
N GLU A 151 10.56 -15.64 4.51
CA GLU A 151 10.18 -16.96 5.02
C GLU A 151 8.81 -17.39 4.46
N GLU A 152 7.91 -16.44 4.21
CA GLU A 152 6.55 -16.69 3.72
C GLU A 152 6.15 -15.66 2.64
N LEU A 153 5.62 -16.18 1.53
CA LEU A 153 5.06 -15.40 0.42
C LEU A 153 3.63 -15.88 0.12
N ASN A 154 2.66 -14.98 0.26
CA ASN A 154 1.27 -15.23 -0.08
C ASN A 154 0.83 -14.31 -1.24
N LEU A 155 0.28 -14.91 -2.29
CA LEU A 155 -0.25 -14.21 -3.46
C LEU A 155 -1.75 -14.51 -3.58
N GLU A 156 -2.57 -13.55 -3.18
CA GLU A 156 -4.02 -13.74 -3.10
C GLU A 156 -4.72 -13.11 -4.30
N ASN A 157 -5.40 -13.91 -5.13
CA ASN A 157 -6.12 -13.41 -6.32
C ASN A 157 -5.23 -12.57 -7.26
N CYS A 158 -3.93 -12.88 -7.36
CA CYS A 158 -3.01 -12.18 -8.26
C CYS A 158 -3.10 -12.79 -9.67
N PRO A 159 -3.61 -12.06 -10.69
CA PRO A 159 -3.60 -12.57 -12.04
C PRO A 159 -2.15 -12.58 -12.56
N ILE A 160 -1.74 -13.73 -13.10
CA ILE A 160 -0.45 -13.89 -13.77
C ILE A 160 -0.71 -13.87 -15.26
N ALA A 161 -0.36 -12.78 -15.91
CA ALA A 161 -0.51 -12.60 -17.34
C ALA A 161 0.81 -12.12 -17.94
N HIS A 162 1.08 -12.41 -19.20
CA HIS A 162 2.16 -11.71 -19.90
C HIS A 162 1.60 -10.37 -20.38
N ALA A 163 2.21 -9.23 -20.03
CA ALA A 163 1.88 -7.98 -20.69
C ALA A 163 2.04 -8.18 -22.20
N LEU A 164 0.97 -8.05 -22.98
CA LEU A 164 1.09 -8.05 -24.44
C LEU A 164 1.92 -6.83 -24.79
N CYS A 165 3.18 -7.07 -25.17
CA CYS A 165 4.02 -6.04 -25.78
C CYS A 165 3.42 -5.82 -27.16
N PHE A 166 2.57 -4.80 -27.30
CA PHE A 166 2.27 -4.26 -28.62
C PHE A 166 3.47 -3.40 -28.99
N ASP A 167 4.38 -3.98 -29.76
CA ASP A 167 5.44 -3.23 -30.40
C ASP A 167 4.78 -2.21 -31.34
N ASN A 168 4.89 -0.92 -31.00
CA ASN A 168 4.52 0.21 -31.88
C ASN A 168 5.68 0.55 -32.82
#